data_AF-A0A6L9M2I2-F1
#
_entry.id   AF-A0A6L9M2I2-F1
#
_cell.length_a   1.000
_cell.length_b   1.000
_cell.length_c   1.000
_cell.angle_alpha   90.00
_cell.angle_beta   90.00
_cell.angle_gamma   90.00
#
_symmetry.space_group_name_H-M   'P 1'
#
loop_
_entity.id
_entity.type
_entity.pdbx_description
1 polymer ?
#
loop_
_entity_poly.entity_id
_entity_poly.type
_entity_poly.pdbx_seq_one_letter_code
_entity_poly.pdbx_strand_id
1 'polypeptide(L)'
;MKKVMFAVAMVSMLFMVAACGAQKNELDDGYALVKQGDCAGAQPYLDATIADPEQLMDLAYAYFLKGQCAEKAGDFEAAYKNFYGAKVVTCYAVNEEIHVNFNTYGRSEFCERIIPEKLAKLHKQIGNDQTVEAIINTMDEVLNARYLQRFQKRLD
;
A
#
# COMPACT_ATOMS: atom_id res chain seq x y z
N MET A 1 -12.57 -53.69 40.53
CA MET A 1 -12.96 -52.95 39.32
C MET A 1 -13.11 -51.47 39.65
N LYS A 2 -11.98 -50.76 39.75
CA LYS A 2 -11.86 -49.32 40.03
C LYS A 2 -10.51 -48.94 39.44
N LYS A 3 -10.47 -48.12 38.36
CA LYS A 3 -9.30 -47.43 37.75
C LYS A 3 -9.53 -47.15 36.25
N VAL A 4 -10.70 -46.65 35.83
CA VAL A 4 -10.83 -46.08 34.47
C VAL A 4 -11.87 -44.96 34.46
N MET A 5 -11.66 -43.91 35.24
CA MET A 5 -12.30 -42.60 35.06
C MET A 5 -11.32 -41.58 35.66
N PHE A 6 -11.21 -40.38 35.07
CA PHE A 6 -10.25 -39.29 35.37
C PHE A 6 -8.96 -39.25 34.54
N ALA A 7 -9.06 -39.17 33.21
CA ALA A 7 -7.96 -38.66 32.39
C ALA A 7 -8.42 -37.92 31.10
N VAL A 8 -9.57 -37.21 31.13
CA VAL A 8 -10.10 -36.53 29.93
C VAL A 8 -10.51 -35.06 30.17
N ALA A 9 -10.28 -34.49 31.36
CA ALA A 9 -10.55 -33.09 31.60
C ALA A 9 -9.24 -32.36 31.94
N MET A 10 -8.96 -31.25 31.23
CA MET A 10 -7.82 -30.34 31.39
C MET A 10 -6.56 -30.59 30.55
N VAL A 11 -6.72 -30.92 29.25
CA VAL A 11 -5.69 -30.62 28.22
C VAL A 11 -6.21 -29.57 27.21
N SER A 12 -7.34 -28.93 27.50
CA SER A 12 -8.04 -28.02 26.56
C SER A 12 -7.86 -26.52 26.85
N MET A 13 -6.87 -26.12 27.65
CA MET A 13 -6.70 -24.71 28.03
C MET A 13 -5.26 -24.21 27.82
N LEU A 14 -4.70 -24.49 26.64
CA LEU A 14 -3.39 -23.98 26.18
C LEU A 14 -3.44 -23.22 24.84
N PHE A 15 -4.63 -22.87 24.33
CA PHE A 15 -4.80 -22.15 23.06
C PHE A 15 -5.49 -20.79 23.18
N MET A 16 -5.35 -20.09 24.32
CA MET A 16 -5.87 -18.71 24.44
C MET A 16 -4.84 -17.74 25.02
N VAL A 17 -3.65 -17.68 24.42
CA VAL A 17 -2.73 -16.54 24.61
C VAL A 17 -2.12 -16.13 23.27
N ALA A 18 -2.94 -15.55 22.41
CA ALA A 18 -2.48 -14.72 21.29
C ALA A 18 -3.61 -13.75 20.88
N ALA A 19 -4.15 -13.01 21.84
CA ALA A 19 -5.09 -11.93 21.59
C ALA A 19 -4.57 -10.68 22.30
N CYS A 20 -3.53 -10.09 21.72
CA CYS A 20 -3.00 -8.73 21.93
C CYS A 20 -1.65 -8.60 21.18
N GLY A 21 -1.62 -8.99 19.90
CA GLY A 21 -0.54 -8.63 18.99
C GLY A 21 -1.21 -8.02 17.78
N ALA A 22 -0.83 -6.81 17.38
CA ALA A 22 -1.32 -6.18 16.16
C ALA A 22 -1.31 -7.22 15.04
N GLN A 23 -2.48 -7.48 14.45
CA GLN A 23 -2.59 -8.40 13.33
C GLN A 23 -1.80 -7.80 12.19
N LYS A 24 -0.57 -8.31 11.96
CA LYS A 24 0.26 -7.89 10.83
C LYS A 24 -0.52 -8.17 9.56
N ASN A 25 -0.73 -7.13 8.76
CA ASN A 25 -1.34 -7.27 7.44
C ASN A 25 -0.23 -7.40 6.37
N GLU A 26 -0.63 -7.71 5.14
CA GLU A 26 0.31 -7.93 4.03
C GLU A 26 1.23 -6.71 3.83
N LEU A 27 0.70 -5.50 4.04
CA LEU A 27 1.45 -4.26 3.91
C LEU A 27 2.62 -4.16 4.90
N ASP A 28 2.43 -4.59 6.15
CA ASP A 28 3.47 -4.58 7.17
C ASP A 28 4.66 -5.48 6.79
N ASP A 29 4.37 -6.66 6.25
CA ASP A 29 5.39 -7.61 5.80
C ASP A 29 6.12 -7.08 4.57
N GLY A 30 5.39 -6.53 3.58
CA GLY A 30 5.97 -5.86 2.42
C GLY A 30 6.88 -4.70 2.82
N TYR A 31 6.43 -3.83 3.73
CA TYR A 31 7.22 -2.73 4.27
C TYR A 31 8.52 -3.20 4.95
N ALA A 32 8.44 -4.23 5.79
CA ALA A 32 9.60 -4.76 6.49
C ALA A 32 10.68 -5.27 5.53
N LEU A 33 10.27 -5.90 4.42
CA LEU A 33 11.18 -6.39 3.37
C LEU A 33 11.80 -5.23 2.57
N VAL A 34 11.01 -4.22 2.18
CA VAL A 34 11.54 -3.01 1.52
C VAL A 34 12.58 -2.29 2.40
N LYS A 35 12.32 -2.21 3.71
CA LYS A 35 13.26 -1.61 4.68
C LYS A 35 14.58 -2.38 4.78
N GLN A 36 14.53 -3.71 4.63
CA GLN A 36 15.72 -4.57 4.55
C GLN A 36 16.42 -4.52 3.18
N GLY A 37 15.82 -3.84 2.19
CA GLY A 37 16.32 -3.78 0.82
C GLY A 37 15.87 -4.95 -0.06
N ASP A 38 15.05 -5.86 0.46
CA ASP A 38 14.52 -7.00 -0.29
C ASP A 38 13.24 -6.62 -1.05
N CYS A 39 13.44 -5.90 -2.15
CA CYS A 39 12.34 -5.49 -3.03
C CYS A 39 11.66 -6.66 -3.75
N ALA A 40 12.40 -7.72 -4.06
CA ALA A 40 11.86 -8.90 -4.72
C ALA A 40 10.96 -9.70 -3.77
N GLY A 41 11.41 -9.90 -2.53
CA GLY A 41 10.61 -10.53 -1.48
C GLY A 41 9.38 -9.70 -1.09
N ALA A 42 9.48 -8.37 -1.10
CA ALA A 42 8.36 -7.48 -0.79
C ALA A 42 7.24 -7.52 -1.82
N GLN A 43 7.56 -7.75 -3.10
CA GLN A 43 6.64 -7.60 -4.22
C GLN A 43 5.31 -8.36 -4.08
N PRO A 44 5.25 -9.66 -3.73
CA PRO A 44 3.98 -10.37 -3.56
C PRO A 44 3.07 -9.74 -2.51
N TYR A 45 3.62 -9.24 -1.41
CA TYR A 45 2.86 -8.59 -0.34
C TYR A 45 2.28 -7.24 -0.77
N LEU A 46 3.08 -6.45 -1.49
CA LEU A 46 2.64 -5.16 -2.03
C LEU A 46 1.60 -5.34 -3.14
N ASP A 47 1.75 -6.38 -3.98
CA ASP A 47 0.78 -6.74 -5.01
C ASP A 47 -0.56 -7.19 -4.41
N ALA A 48 -0.52 -7.99 -3.35
CA ALA A 48 -1.71 -8.43 -2.63
C ALA A 48 -2.44 -7.26 -1.94
N THR A 49 -1.69 -6.36 -1.28
CA THR A 49 -2.24 -5.12 -0.70
C THR A 49 -2.89 -4.24 -1.76
N ILE A 50 -2.28 -4.10 -2.94
CA ILE A 50 -2.89 -3.35 -4.05
C ILE A 50 -4.13 -4.07 -4.56
N ALA A 51 -4.13 -5.39 -4.66
CA ALA A 51 -5.27 -6.14 -5.18
C ALA A 51 -6.52 -5.99 -4.30
N ASP A 52 -6.37 -6.05 -2.98
CA ASP A 52 -7.47 -5.90 -2.03
C ASP A 52 -7.09 -5.02 -0.82
N PRO A 53 -7.05 -3.69 -0.99
CA PRO A 53 -6.67 -2.79 0.10
C PRO A 53 -7.78 -2.71 1.15
N GLU A 54 -7.43 -3.00 2.40
CA GLU A 54 -8.32 -2.81 3.56
C GLU A 54 -8.69 -1.33 3.71
N GLN A 55 -7.68 -0.45 3.67
CA GLN A 55 -7.84 1.00 3.73
C GLN A 55 -7.27 1.69 2.49
N LEU A 56 -7.79 2.87 2.17
CA LEU A 56 -7.32 3.67 1.03
C LEU A 56 -5.83 4.06 1.19
N MET A 57 -5.39 4.31 2.41
CA MET A 57 -3.99 4.65 2.67
C MET A 57 -3.05 3.44 2.57
N ASP A 58 -3.55 2.22 2.75
CA ASP A 58 -2.75 1.01 2.52
C ASP A 58 -2.42 0.88 1.02
N LEU A 59 -3.40 1.19 0.16
CA LEU A 59 -3.20 1.26 -1.29
C LEU A 59 -2.14 2.31 -1.66
N ALA A 60 -2.26 3.53 -1.12
CA ALA A 60 -1.29 4.59 -1.37
C ALA A 60 0.13 4.17 -0.94
N TYR A 61 0.26 3.56 0.24
CA TYR A 61 1.55 3.17 0.78
C TYR A 61 2.17 2.00 0.01
N ALA A 62 1.38 1.01 -0.40
CA ALA A 62 1.85 -0.07 -1.25
C ALA A 62 2.42 0.43 -2.59
N TYR A 63 1.71 1.36 -3.25
CA TYR A 63 2.22 2.03 -4.44
C TYR A 63 3.52 2.80 -4.17
N PHE A 64 3.58 3.55 -3.07
CA PHE A 64 4.79 4.30 -2.71
C PHE A 64 6.01 3.38 -2.54
N LEU A 65 5.84 2.26 -1.82
CA LEU A 65 6.89 1.26 -1.60
C LEU A 65 7.36 0.60 -2.90
N LYS A 66 6.43 0.25 -3.80
CA LYS A 66 6.79 -0.24 -5.15
C LYS A 66 7.56 0.80 -5.95
N GLY A 67 7.17 2.07 -5.86
CA GLY A 67 7.89 3.18 -6.50
C GLY A 67 9.33 3.31 -6.02
N GLN A 68 9.55 3.20 -4.70
CA GLN A 68 10.90 3.22 -4.11
C GLN A 68 11.75 2.04 -4.60
N CYS A 69 11.18 0.85 -4.69
CA CYS A 69 11.88 -0.33 -5.18
C CYS A 69 12.25 -0.22 -6.66
N ALA A 70 11.32 0.22 -7.50
CA ALA A 70 11.58 0.43 -8.92
C ALA A 70 12.63 1.52 -9.17
N GLU A 71 12.58 2.63 -8.44
CA GLU A 71 13.57 3.71 -8.54
C GLU A 71 14.98 3.22 -8.15
N LYS A 72 15.09 2.43 -7.08
CA LYS A 72 16.36 1.81 -6.67
C LYS A 72 16.90 0.83 -7.72
N ALA A 73 16.02 0.13 -8.43
CA ALA A 73 16.38 -0.78 -9.51
C ALA A 73 16.74 -0.06 -10.82
N GLY A 74 16.49 1.25 -10.92
CA GLY A 74 16.70 2.02 -12.16
C GLY A 74 15.57 1.88 -13.18
N ASP A 75 14.47 1.23 -12.83
CA ASP A 75 13.26 1.16 -13.65
C ASP A 75 12.42 2.42 -13.44
N PHE A 76 12.77 3.48 -14.18
CA PHE A 76 12.16 4.79 -13.99
C PHE A 76 10.70 4.86 -14.45
N GLU A 77 10.30 4.05 -15.44
CA GLU A 77 8.90 3.96 -15.88
C GLU A 77 8.04 3.30 -14.80
N ALA A 78 8.48 2.16 -14.24
CA ALA A 78 7.77 1.53 -13.14
C ALA A 78 7.78 2.42 -11.89
N ALA A 79 8.88 3.13 -11.60
CA ALA A 79 8.94 4.08 -10.50
C ALA A 79 7.91 5.20 -10.68
N TYR A 80 7.86 5.81 -11.86
CA TYR A 80 6.90 6.87 -12.18
C TYR A 80 5.47 6.38 -12.01
N LYS A 81 5.14 5.22 -12.61
CA LYS A 81 3.81 4.60 -12.52
C LYS A 81 3.34 4.45 -11.06
N ASN A 82 4.20 3.89 -10.22
CA ASN A 82 3.86 3.60 -8.83
C ASN A 82 3.80 4.88 -7.98
N PHE A 83 4.73 5.83 -8.14
CA PHE A 83 4.64 7.11 -7.43
C PHE A 83 3.42 7.92 -7.87
N TYR A 84 3.06 7.92 -9.16
CA TYR A 84 1.86 8.57 -9.65
C TYR A 84 0.61 7.97 -9.00
N GLY A 85 0.54 6.63 -8.90
CA GLY A 85 -0.53 5.95 -8.19
C GLY A 85 -0.65 6.37 -6.73
N ALA A 86 0.47 6.40 -6.00
CA ALA A 86 0.52 6.87 -4.62
C ALA A 86 0.03 8.32 -4.46
N LYS A 87 0.40 9.21 -5.40
CA LYS A 87 -0.07 10.61 -5.42
C LYS A 87 -1.58 10.68 -5.58
N VAL A 88 -2.14 10.05 -6.61
CA VAL A 88 -3.58 10.14 -6.91
C VAL A 88 -4.41 9.65 -5.73
N VAL A 89 -4.05 8.49 -5.17
CA VAL A 89 -4.76 7.92 -4.02
C VAL A 89 -4.67 8.83 -2.79
N THR A 90 -3.48 9.37 -2.51
CA THR A 90 -3.30 10.26 -1.34
C THR A 90 -4.04 11.59 -1.51
N CYS A 91 -3.98 12.19 -2.71
CA CYS A 91 -4.71 13.42 -3.00
C CYS A 91 -6.23 13.21 -2.89
N TYR A 92 -6.75 12.07 -3.34
CA TYR A 92 -8.16 11.72 -3.16
C TYR A 92 -8.52 11.61 -1.66
N ALA A 93 -7.73 10.87 -0.87
CA ALA A 93 -7.95 10.72 0.57
C ALA A 93 -7.98 12.06 1.31
N VAL A 94 -7.12 13.00 0.90
CA VAL A 94 -7.02 14.36 1.46
C VAL A 94 -8.22 15.22 1.06
N ASN A 95 -8.69 15.12 -0.20
CA ASN A 95 -9.82 15.90 -0.70
C ASN A 95 -11.14 15.45 -0.08
N GLU A 96 -11.31 14.15 0.15
CA GLU A 96 -12.51 13.56 0.74
C GLU A 96 -12.47 13.53 2.29
N GLU A 97 -11.45 14.15 2.90
CA GLU A 97 -11.24 14.20 4.36
C GLU A 97 -11.24 12.83 5.08
N ILE A 98 -11.02 11.74 4.35
CA ILE A 98 -11.08 10.34 4.84
C ILE A 98 -10.08 10.10 5.99
N HIS A 99 -9.05 10.95 6.09
CA HIS A 99 -8.16 11.00 7.25
C HIS A 99 -7.82 12.44 7.64
N VAL A 100 -8.67 13.06 8.46
CA VAL A 100 -8.49 14.45 8.95
C VAL A 100 -7.10 14.68 9.61
N ASN A 101 -6.51 13.67 10.26
CA ASN A 101 -5.15 13.76 10.82
C ASN A 101 -4.02 13.82 9.76
N PHE A 102 -4.29 13.40 8.52
CA PHE A 102 -3.36 13.48 7.39
C PHE A 102 -3.48 14.79 6.61
N ASN A 103 -4.43 15.67 6.94
CA ASN A 103 -4.69 16.88 6.15
C ASN A 103 -3.51 17.87 6.08
N THR A 104 -2.61 17.86 7.06
CA THR A 104 -1.43 18.74 7.04
C THR A 104 -0.21 18.03 6.47
N TYR A 105 0.08 16.81 6.94
CA TYR A 105 1.30 16.07 6.55
C TYR A 105 1.14 15.32 5.21
N GLY A 106 0.01 14.62 5.02
CA GLY A 106 -0.29 13.91 3.76
C GLY A 106 -0.52 14.84 2.58
N ARG A 107 -1.19 15.98 2.81
CA ARG A 107 -1.45 17.02 1.80
C ARG A 107 -0.14 17.64 1.29
N SER A 108 0.67 18.18 2.21
CA SER A 108 1.90 18.87 1.83
C SER A 108 2.97 17.92 1.28
N GLU A 109 3.23 16.79 1.94
CA GLU A 109 4.34 15.92 1.56
C GLU A 109 4.00 15.05 0.35
N PHE A 110 2.85 14.37 0.33
CA PHE A 110 2.58 13.35 -0.68
C PHE A 110 1.77 13.88 -1.87
N CYS A 111 0.78 14.76 -1.63
CA CYS A 111 -0.03 15.29 -2.72
C CYS A 111 0.63 16.49 -3.44
N GLU A 112 1.22 17.42 -2.69
CA GLU A 112 1.63 18.73 -3.23
C GLU A 112 3.14 18.89 -3.46
N ARG A 113 4.01 18.18 -2.71
CA ARG A 113 5.47 18.45 -2.73
C ARG A 113 6.35 17.25 -3.10
N ILE A 114 6.57 16.29 -2.20
CA ILE A 114 7.60 15.23 -2.38
C ILE A 114 7.32 14.35 -3.60
N ILE A 115 6.11 13.80 -3.74
CA ILE A 115 5.83 12.96 -4.91
C ILE A 115 5.85 13.79 -6.20
N PRO A 116 5.20 14.98 -6.29
CA PRO A 116 5.32 15.83 -7.48
C PRO A 116 6.77 16.14 -7.88
N GLU A 117 7.64 16.49 -6.94
CA GLU A 117 9.07 16.73 -7.21
C GLU A 117 9.76 15.45 -7.74
N LYS A 118 9.46 14.28 -7.15
CA LYS A 118 9.95 12.99 -7.64
C LYS A 118 9.48 12.68 -9.05
N LEU A 119 8.20 12.89 -9.34
CA LEU A 119 7.63 12.65 -10.67
C LEU A 119 8.29 13.58 -11.70
N ALA A 120 8.51 14.86 -11.37
CA ALA A 120 9.21 15.79 -12.26
C ALA A 120 10.65 15.34 -12.55
N LYS A 121 11.35 14.78 -11.55
CA LYS A 121 12.68 14.20 -11.76
C LYS A 121 12.63 12.94 -12.63
N LEU A 122 11.73 12.00 -12.33
CA LEU A 122 11.59 10.75 -13.08
C LEU A 122 11.17 11.00 -14.53
N HIS A 123 10.28 11.97 -14.77
CA HIS A 123 9.92 12.41 -16.12
C HIS A 123 11.16 12.77 -16.94
N LYS A 124 12.06 13.58 -16.37
CA LYS A 124 13.34 13.93 -17.03
C LYS A 124 14.24 12.71 -17.27
N GLN A 125 14.21 11.71 -16.39
CA GLN A 125 15.00 10.48 -16.53
C GLN A 125 14.42 9.53 -17.60
N ILE A 126 13.09 9.49 -17.75
CA ILE A 126 12.41 8.74 -18.81
C ILE A 126 12.66 9.41 -20.17
N GLY A 127 12.61 10.75 -20.22
CA GLY A 127 12.97 11.51 -21.43
C GLY A 127 12.00 11.33 -22.61
N ASN A 128 10.81 10.78 -22.37
CA ASN A 128 9.79 10.50 -23.38
C ASN A 128 8.40 10.86 -22.84
N ASP A 129 7.85 11.97 -23.32
CA ASP A 129 6.57 12.52 -22.86
C ASP A 129 5.40 11.58 -23.18
N GLN A 130 5.39 10.94 -24.34
CA GLN A 130 4.34 10.00 -24.73
C GLN A 130 4.29 8.78 -23.82
N THR A 131 5.46 8.32 -23.35
CA THR A 131 5.56 7.22 -22.39
C THR A 131 4.99 7.63 -21.03
N VAL A 132 5.33 8.84 -20.57
CA VAL A 132 4.78 9.39 -19.32
C VAL A 132 3.27 9.56 -19.40
N GLU A 133 2.75 10.11 -20.50
CA GLU A 133 1.30 10.24 -20.73
C GLU A 133 0.59 8.88 -20.76
N ALA A 134 1.17 7.87 -21.42
CA ALA A 134 0.61 6.52 -21.44
C ALA A 134 0.54 5.89 -20.05
N ILE A 135 1.57 6.10 -19.21
CA ILE A 135 1.59 5.66 -17.81
C ILE A 135 0.48 6.34 -17.02
N ILE A 136 0.32 7.67 -17.16
CA ILE A 136 -0.71 8.45 -16.48
C ILE A 136 -2.10 7.91 -16.85
N ASN A 137 -2.40 7.82 -18.14
CA ASN A 137 -3.71 7.35 -18.62
C ASN A 137 -4.03 5.94 -18.10
N THR A 138 -3.05 5.03 -18.15
CA THR A 138 -3.22 3.67 -17.62
C THR A 138 -3.53 3.67 -16.12
N MET A 139 -2.83 4.51 -15.34
CA MET A 139 -3.05 4.58 -13.90
C MET A 139 -4.39 5.21 -13.55
N ASP A 140 -4.81 6.24 -14.26
CA ASP A 140 -6.12 6.87 -14.05
C ASP A 140 -7.26 5.89 -14.34
N GLU A 141 -7.15 5.08 -15.39
CA GLU A 141 -8.11 4.01 -15.69
C GLU A 141 -8.16 2.97 -14.57
N VAL A 142 -7.00 2.47 -14.12
CA VAL A 142 -6.92 1.45 -13.06
C VAL A 142 -7.50 1.98 -11.75
N LEU A 143 -7.14 3.20 -11.35
CA LEU A 143 -7.55 3.76 -10.06
C LEU A 143 -9.03 4.12 -10.02
N ASN A 144 -9.56 4.74 -11.08
CA ASN A 144 -10.98 5.08 -11.15
C ASN A 144 -11.87 3.85 -11.29
N ALA A 145 -11.50 2.88 -12.13
CA ALA A 145 -12.33 1.70 -12.35
C ALA A 145 -12.37 0.76 -11.14
N ARG A 146 -11.28 0.66 -10.39
CA ARG A 146 -11.12 -0.39 -9.38
C ARG A 146 -11.20 0.09 -7.94
N TYR A 147 -10.65 1.25 -7.62
CA TYR A 147 -10.42 1.63 -6.23
C TYR A 147 -11.26 2.81 -5.80
N LEU A 148 -11.19 3.95 -6.50
CA LEU A 148 -11.82 5.18 -6.02
C LEU A 148 -13.35 5.05 -5.93
N GLN A 149 -14.00 4.38 -6.88
CA GLN A 149 -15.44 4.08 -6.79
C GLN A 149 -15.81 3.17 -5.61
N ARG A 150 -14.94 2.21 -5.23
CA ARG A 150 -15.18 1.29 -4.10
C ARG A 150 -15.10 2.04 -2.77
N PHE A 151 -14.19 3.01 -2.65
CA PHE A 151 -14.04 3.79 -1.42
C PHE A 151 -15.11 4.88 -1.30
N GLN A 152 -15.57 5.47 -2.41
CA GLN A 152 -16.68 6.42 -2.42
C GLN A 152 -17.97 5.81 -1.85
N LYS A 153 -18.35 4.60 -2.28
CA LYS A 153 -19.55 3.89 -1.79
C LYS A 153 -19.53 3.52 -0.30
N ARG A 154 -18.37 3.56 0.36
CA ARG A 154 -18.24 3.24 1.79
C ARG A 154 -18.39 4.48 2.69
N LEU A 155 -18.47 5.67 2.10
CA LEU A 155 -18.65 6.94 2.80
C LEU A 155 -20.12 7.40 2.83
N ASP A 156 -20.98 6.82 1.98
CA ASP A 156 -22.43 6.99 1.97
C ASP A 156 -23.12 6.03 2.95
#